data_AF-A0A0M3JF18-F1
#
_entry.id   AF-A0A0M3JF18-F1
#
_cell.length_a   1.000
_cell.length_b   1.000
_cell.length_c   1.000
_cell.angle_alpha   90.00
_cell.angle_beta   90.00
_cell.angle_gamma   90.00
#
_symmetry.space_group_name_H-M   'P 1'
#
loop_
_entity.id
_entity.type
_entity.pdbx_description
1 polymer ?
#
loop_
_entity_poly.entity_id
_entity_poly.type
_entity_poly.pdbx_seq_one_letter_code
_entity_poly.pdbx_strand_id
1 'polypeptide(L)'
;MYTDLRERTYVMMNDEMVVVRRRGRYFELYWPRGNRVARILEGGQIGGINGYMHLIDNVLIYEPDLRATACAIVPFDYLLIVCLILLYFNNNHNDMLRALLYLVYISGLI
;
A
#
# COMPACT_ATOMS: atom_id res chain seq x y z
N MET A 1 19.01 8.55 -28.61
CA MET A 1 18.46 9.79 -29.20
C MET A 1 17.06 10.01 -28.63
N TYR A 2 16.94 10.82 -27.58
CA TYR A 2 15.67 11.27 -26.97
C TYR A 2 15.71 12.81 -26.99
N THR A 3 15.65 13.41 -28.16
CA THR A 3 15.96 14.84 -28.32
C THR A 3 14.81 15.76 -27.92
N ASP A 4 13.57 15.26 -27.77
CA ASP A 4 12.42 16.16 -27.56
C ASP A 4 11.36 15.67 -26.55
N LEU A 5 11.67 14.64 -25.76
CA LEU A 5 10.73 14.18 -24.73
C LEU A 5 10.76 15.14 -23.54
N ARG A 6 9.98 16.22 -23.61
CA ARG A 6 9.80 17.16 -22.50
C ARG A 6 9.05 16.49 -21.35
N GLU A 7 7.90 15.91 -21.67
CA GLU A 7 7.02 15.20 -20.74
C GLU A 7 6.14 14.24 -21.53
N ARG A 8 5.97 13.01 -21.03
CA ARG A 8 5.06 12.03 -21.60
C ARG A 8 4.46 11.16 -20.52
N THR A 9 3.17 10.91 -20.63
CA THR A 9 2.43 10.01 -19.74
C THR A 9 2.38 8.61 -20.35
N TYR A 10 2.64 7.60 -19.53
CA TYR A 10 2.58 6.19 -19.88
C TYR A 10 1.58 5.50 -18.96
N VAL A 11 0.73 4.65 -19.53
CA VAL A 11 -0.13 3.74 -18.77
C VAL A 11 0.69 2.52 -18.37
N MET A 12 0.67 2.20 -17.09
CA MET A 12 1.38 1.09 -16.47
C MET A 12 0.53 -0.19 -16.51
N MET A 13 1.12 -1.31 -16.10
CA MET A 13 0.45 -2.61 -16.10
C MET A 13 -0.72 -2.71 -15.11
N ASN A 14 -0.79 -1.81 -14.12
CA ASN A 14 -1.89 -1.68 -13.19
C ASN A 14 -2.95 -0.65 -13.64
N ASP A 15 -2.98 -0.32 -14.94
CA ASP A 15 -3.85 0.71 -15.57
C ASP A 15 -3.66 2.15 -15.06
N GLU A 16 -2.69 2.36 -14.17
CA GLU A 16 -2.36 3.69 -13.64
C GLU A 16 -1.37 4.44 -14.52
N MET A 17 -1.33 5.76 -14.36
CA MET A 17 -0.49 6.63 -15.20
C MET A 17 0.79 7.06 -14.48
N VAL A 18 1.94 6.86 -15.12
CA VAL A 18 3.23 7.44 -14.70
C VAL A 18 3.65 8.47 -15.73
N VAL A 19 4.11 9.62 -15.24
CA VAL A 19 4.66 10.69 -16.06
C VAL A 19 6.18 10.55 -16.09
N VAL A 20 6.74 10.56 -17.29
CA VAL A 20 8.18 10.66 -17.52
C VAL A 20 8.47 12.06 -18.04
N ARG A 21 9.30 12.81 -17.34
CA ARG A 21 9.73 14.15 -17.76
C ARG A 21 11.24 14.26 -17.82
N ARG A 22 11.75 15.06 -18.75
CA ARG A 22 13.18 15.36 -18.83
C ARG A 22 13.52 16.56 -17.96
N ARG A 23 14.48 16.40 -17.05
CA ARG A 23 15.08 17.48 -16.26
C ARG A 23 16.56 17.59 -16.61
N GLY A 24 16.89 18.47 -17.54
CA GLY A 24 18.26 18.67 -18.03
C GLY A 24 18.82 17.38 -18.64
N ARG A 25 19.75 16.73 -17.92
CA ARG A 25 20.46 15.52 -18.39
C ARG A 25 19.77 14.21 -18.02
N TYR A 26 18.85 14.21 -17.06
CA TYR A 26 18.22 13.00 -16.55
C TYR A 26 16.70 13.00 -16.79
N PHE A 27 16.10 11.83 -16.64
CA PHE A 27 14.66 11.63 -16.70
C PHE A 27 14.12 11.38 -15.29
N GLU A 28 13.02 12.03 -14.97
CA GLU A 28 12.26 11.82 -13.75
C GLU A 28 10.97 11.07 -14.07
N LEU A 29 10.60 10.16 -13.18
CA LEU A 29 9.34 9.45 -13.17
C LEU A 29 8.57 9.84 -11.90
N TYR A 30 7.28 10.07 -12.04
CA TYR A 30 6.39 10.31 -10.89
C TYR A 30 4.94 9.99 -11.24
N TRP A 31 4.15 9.74 -10.21
CA TRP A 31 2.70 9.64 -10.34
C TRP A 31 2.11 11.06 -10.38
N PRO A 32 1.15 11.39 -11.27
CA PRO A 32 0.54 12.73 -11.34
C PRO A 32 -0.01 13.24 -10.01
N ARG A 33 -0.50 12.33 -9.16
CA ARG A 33 -1.07 12.62 -7.84
C ARG A 33 -0.14 12.22 -6.69
N GLY A 34 1.09 11.80 -7.00
CA GLY A 34 2.05 11.29 -6.04
C GLY A 34 3.08 12.32 -5.62
N ASN A 35 3.50 12.29 -4.35
CA ASN A 35 4.60 13.12 -3.85
C ASN A 35 6.00 12.53 -4.09
N ARG A 36 6.11 11.30 -4.60
CA ARG A 36 7.39 10.62 -4.83
C ARG A 36 7.83 10.74 -6.28
N VAL A 37 9.12 11.00 -6.45
CA VAL A 37 9.80 11.10 -7.74
C VAL A 37 10.98 10.12 -7.72
N ALA A 38 11.17 9.40 -8.82
CA ALA A 38 12.34 8.57 -9.08
C ALA A 38 13.07 9.09 -10.32
N ARG A 39 14.37 8.85 -10.43
CA ARG A 39 15.19 9.28 -11.56
C ARG A 39 15.80 8.08 -12.26
N ILE A 40 15.79 8.09 -13.59
CA ILE A 40 16.51 7.09 -14.39
C ILE A 40 18.01 7.39 -14.29
N LEU A 41 18.79 6.39 -13.89
CA LEU A 41 20.24 6.49 -13.81
C LEU A 41 20.86 6.44 -15.20
N GLU A 42 21.80 7.37 -15.46
CA GLU A 42 22.55 7.39 -16.70
C GLU A 42 23.41 6.13 -16.82
N GLY A 43 23.41 5.50 -18.01
CA GLY A 43 24.04 4.19 -18.21
C GLY A 43 23.28 3.01 -17.59
N GLY A 44 22.21 3.25 -16.82
CA GLY A 44 21.37 2.23 -16.19
C GLY A 44 20.35 1.56 -17.12
N GLN A 45 20.51 1.67 -18.44
CA GLN A 45 19.62 1.05 -19.42
C GLN A 45 20.19 -0.30 -19.86
N ILE A 46 19.41 -1.35 -19.69
CA ILE A 46 19.77 -2.71 -20.11
C ILE A 46 18.78 -3.15 -21.18
N GLY A 47 19.30 -3.53 -22.36
CA GLY A 47 18.48 -4.08 -23.43
C GLY A 47 18.00 -5.49 -23.08
N GLY A 48 16.70 -5.75 -23.25
CA GLY A 48 16.11 -7.07 -23.19
C GLY A 48 15.64 -7.53 -24.57
N ILE A 49 15.22 -8.79 -24.68
CA ILE A 49 14.73 -9.36 -25.96
C ILE A 49 13.46 -8.62 -26.44
N ASN A 50 12.62 -8.18 -25.50
CA ASN A 50 11.31 -7.56 -25.78
C ASN A 50 11.22 -6.11 -25.26
N GLY A 51 12.34 -5.40 -25.10
CA GLY A 51 12.30 -4.01 -24.64
C GLY A 51 13.54 -3.60 -23.86
N TYR A 52 13.35 -2.70 -22.90
CA TYR A 52 14.43 -2.14 -22.09
C TYR A 52 14.08 -2.18 -20.61
N MET A 53 15.10 -2.42 -19.79
CA MET A 53 15.05 -2.22 -18.35
C MET A 53 15.79 -0.93 -18.02
N HIS A 54 15.16 -0.07 -17.20
CA HIS A 54 15.75 1.17 -16.73
C HIS A 54 15.97 1.10 -15.22
N LEU A 55 17.22 1.27 -14.79
CA LEU A 55 17.56 1.40 -13.39
C LEU A 55 17.17 2.78 -12.88
N ILE A 56 16.47 2.82 -11.74
CA ILE A 56 15.99 4.05 -11.10
C ILE A 56 16.56 4.17 -9.68
N ASP A 57 16.73 5.40 -9.21
CA ASP A 57 17.36 5.68 -7.90
C ASP A 57 16.42 5.53 -6.69
N ASN A 58 15.10 5.46 -6.90
CA ASN A 58 14.11 5.39 -5.83
C ASN A 58 12.90 4.55 -6.24
N VAL A 59 12.10 4.13 -5.26
CA VAL A 59 10.89 3.34 -5.46
C VAL A 59 9.69 4.25 -5.72
N LEU A 60 9.06 4.05 -6.88
CA LEU A 60 7.74 4.61 -7.18
C LEU A 60 6.67 3.80 -6.44
N ILE A 61 6.01 4.41 -5.46
CA ILE A 61 4.88 3.81 -4.75
C ILE A 61 3.60 4.51 -5.18
N TYR A 62 2.59 3.74 -5.55
CA TYR A 62 1.26 4.26 -5.86
C TYR A 62 0.56 4.69 -4.55
N GLU A 63 0.11 5.93 -4.47
CA GLU A 63 -0.38 6.49 -3.19
C GLU A 63 -1.58 5.74 -2.58
N PRO A 64 -2.56 5.26 -3.36
CA PRO A 64 -3.64 4.44 -2.81
C PRO A 64 -3.16 3.17 -2.11
N ASP A 65 -2.06 2.57 -2.55
CA ASP A 65 -1.49 1.39 -1.89
C ASP A 65 -0.93 1.73 -0.50
N LEU A 66 -0.44 2.96 -0.31
CA LEU A 66 -0.04 3.45 1.01
C LEU A 66 -1.24 3.73 1.92
N ARG A 67 -2.40 4.05 1.34
CA ARG A 67 -3.65 4.31 2.07
C ARG A 67 -4.46 3.04 2.32
N ALA A 68 -4.11 1.93 1.68
CA ALA A 68 -4.65 0.63 2.01
C ALA A 68 -4.21 0.28 3.44
N THR A 69 -4.97 0.73 4.43
CA THR A 69 -4.78 0.33 5.81
C THR A 69 -4.90 -1.18 5.86
N ALA A 70 -3.91 -1.85 6.45
CA ALA A 70 -4.09 -3.22 6.91
C ALA A 70 -5.41 -3.27 7.69
N CYS A 71 -6.25 -4.27 7.42
CA CYS A 71 -7.55 -4.42 8.06
C CYS A 71 -7.44 -4.06 9.54
N ALA A 72 -8.10 -2.98 9.96
CA ALA A 72 -8.19 -2.68 11.37
C ALA A 72 -8.94 -3.86 11.99
N ILE A 73 -8.26 -4.61 12.86
CA ILE A 73 -8.95 -5.56 13.73
C ILE A 73 -9.88 -4.68 14.57
N VAL A 74 -11.18 -4.89 14.45
CA VAL A 74 -12.17 -4.25 15.32
C VAL A 74 -12.38 -5.21 16.48
N PRO A 75 -11.66 -5.06 17.61
CA PRO A 75 -11.75 -6.02 18.72
C PRO A 75 -13.12 -6.01 19.41
N PHE A 76 -13.91 -4.96 19.20
CA PHE A 76 -15.25 -4.79 19.75
C PHE A 76 -16.29 -4.73 18.64
N ASP A 77 -16.74 -5.90 18.19
CA ASP A 77 -17.93 -6.03 17.37
C ASP A 77 -19.19 -5.91 18.25
N TYR A 78 -20.25 -5.29 17.72
CA TYR A 78 -21.56 -5.20 18.39
C TYR A 78 -22.12 -6.59 18.74
N LEU A 79 -21.82 -7.59 17.91
CA LEU A 79 -22.18 -8.98 18.18
C LEU A 79 -21.55 -9.50 19.48
N LEU A 80 -20.26 -9.21 19.70
CA LEU A 80 -19.53 -9.63 20.90
C LEU A 80 -20.10 -8.97 22.16
N ILE A 81 -20.44 -7.69 22.07
CA ILE A 81 -21.09 -6.95 23.16
C ILE A 81 -22.43 -7.58 23.52
N VAL A 82 -23.25 -7.92 22.51
CA VAL A 82 -24.55 -8.60 22.73
C VAL A 82 -24.37 -9.97 23.37
N CYS A 83 -23.39 -10.76 22.93
CA CYS A 83 -23.08 -12.06 23.53
C CYS A 83 -22.66 -11.94 25.01
N LEU A 84 -21.82 -10.95 25.35
CA LEU A 84 -21.41 -10.71 26.73
C LEU A 84 -22.61 -10.30 27.62
N ILE A 85 -23.50 -9.46 27.10
CA ILE A 85 -24.72 -9.05 27.80
C ILE A 85 -25.63 -10.25 28.07
N LEU A 86 -25.86 -11.11 27.06
CA LEU A 86 -26.70 -12.31 27.22
C LEU A 86 -26.10 -13.31 28.22
N LEU A 87 -24.78 -13.52 28.19
CA LEU A 87 -24.09 -14.40 29.14
C LEU A 87 -24.17 -13.88 30.58
N TYR A 88 -24.10 -12.56 30.76
CA TYR A 88 -24.28 -11.92 32.06
C TYR A 88 -25.69 -12.15 32.62
N PHE A 89 -26.73 -11.95 31.82
CA PHE A 89 -28.12 -12.20 32.24
C PHE A 89 -28.43 -13.68 32.49
N ASN A 90 -27.72 -14.59 31.84
CA ASN A 90 -27.90 -16.04 32.03
C ASN A 90 -27.10 -16.61 33.23
N ASN A 91 -26.46 -15.77 34.07
CA ASN A 91 -25.64 -16.16 35.22
C ASN A 91 -24.48 -17.16 34.89
N ASN A 92 -24.11 -17.30 33.61
CA ASN A 92 -23.01 -18.16 33.17
C ASN A 92 -21.68 -17.42 33.24
N HIS A 93 -21.27 -17.07 34.46
CA HIS A 93 -20.05 -16.30 34.72
C HIS A 93 -18.78 -16.99 34.19
N ASN A 94 -18.75 -18.32 34.12
CA ASN A 94 -17.62 -19.08 33.60
C ASN A 94 -17.41 -18.88 32.08
N ASP A 95 -18.48 -18.82 31.31
CA ASP A 95 -18.40 -18.61 29.86
C ASP A 95 -18.13 -17.14 29.52
N MET A 96 -18.62 -16.21 30.36
CA MET A 96 -18.25 -14.79 30.29
C MET A 96 -16.75 -14.58 30.51
N LEU A 97 -16.15 -15.26 31.51
CA LEU A 97 -14.71 -15.22 31.78
C LEU A 97 -13.89 -15.78 30.61
N ARG A 98 -14.34 -16.88 29.99
CA ARG A 98 -13.69 -17.46 28.80
C ARG A 98 -13.73 -16.49 27.61
N ALA A 99 -14.87 -15.85 27.36
CA ALA A 99 -15.02 -14.87 26.29
C ALA A 99 -14.12 -13.64 26.51
N LEU A 100 -14.01 -13.14 27.75
CA LEU A 100 -13.12 -12.04 28.10
C LEU A 100 -11.64 -12.41 27.96
N LEU A 101 -11.23 -13.60 28.41
CA LEU A 101 -9.85 -14.08 28.26
C LEU A 101 -9.46 -14.26 26.78
N TYR A 102 -10.38 -14.73 25.94
CA TYR A 102 -10.17 -14.83 24.49
C TYR A 102 -9.99 -13.46 23.84
N LEU A 103 -10.76 -12.45 24.28
CA LEU A 103 -10.66 -11.06 23.83
C LEU A 103 -9.29 -10.46 24.21
N VAL A 104 -8.86 -10.66 25.46
CA VAL A 104 -7.53 -10.23 25.95
C VAL A 104 -6.41 -10.91 25.16
N TYR A 105 -6.50 -12.22 24.94
CA TYR A 105 -5.52 -12.98 24.16
C TYR A 105 -5.37 -12.45 22.72
N ILE A 106 -6.48 -12.17 22.04
CA ILE A 106 -6.45 -11.59 20.68
C ILE A 106 -5.88 -10.17 20.69
N SER A 107 -6.22 -9.36 21.69
CA SER A 107 -5.72 -7.98 21.79
C SER A 107 -4.24 -7.87 22.19
N GLY A 108 -3.70 -8.86 22.92
CA GLY A 108 -2.32 -8.88 23.41
C GLY A 108 -1.33 -9.64 22.53
N LEU A 109 -1.76 -10.18 21.39
CA LEU A 109 -0.91 -10.83 20.39
C LEU A 109 -0.43 -9.86 19.30
N ILE A 110 -0.61 -8.55 19.52
CA ILE A 110 -0.13 -7.41 18.71
C ILE A 110 0.95 -6.69 19.50
#